data_AF-A0A0C9XJM4-F1
#
_entry.id   AF-A0A0C9XJM4-F1
#
_cell.length_a   1.000
_cell.length_b   1.000
_cell.length_c   1.000
_cell.angle_alpha   90.00
_cell.angle_beta   90.00
_cell.angle_gamma   90.00
#
_symmetry.space_group_name_H-M   'P 1'
#
loop_
_entity.id
_entity.type
_entity.pdbx_description
1 polymer ?
#
loop_
_entity_poly.entity_id
_entity_poly.type
_entity_poly.pdbx_seq_one_letter_code
_entity_poly.pdbx_strand_id
1 'polypeptide(L)'
;MSPTPITRETFIDPSHLKTVLTQDTMYVLRDDEEGVEEVPIPESFKKVGIPEGYSVDFVLDPATLVRSLAKQGIVTEDQLEKGLLKDLKDTINASDNLKIIPTSVYESKREAQDEALENSDEEDDDDEGEEEEPTGPPITRATFISPTHIATALSQKTMYKLADGGEGVKEVPITKSVKKAGVIPQGYSVDFIVDPATIVKSLAKQGLVTEGQLSEELLNDLKEPINSSDNLKIVPTSVYEAKLAALEASLENDDDDDDEEEEE
;
A
#
# COMPACT_ATOMS: atom_id res chain seq x y z
N MET A 1 28.14 -21.31 13.82
CA MET A 1 27.33 -20.24 14.44
C MET A 1 25.89 -20.74 14.42
N SER A 2 25.08 -20.43 15.43
CA SER A 2 23.65 -20.73 15.36
C SER A 2 23.02 -19.83 14.29
N PRO A 3 22.11 -20.35 13.45
CA PRO A 3 21.48 -19.53 12.42
C PRO A 3 20.61 -18.44 13.07
N THR A 4 20.63 -17.24 12.49
CA THR A 4 19.87 -16.09 12.99
C THR A 4 18.42 -16.21 12.50
N PRO A 5 17.42 -16.28 13.39
CA PRO A 5 16.03 -16.37 12.97
C PRO A 5 15.58 -15.06 12.29
N ILE A 6 14.81 -15.19 11.22
CA ILE A 6 14.13 -14.06 10.60
C ILE A 6 12.96 -13.65 11.50
N THR A 7 12.95 -12.39 11.91
CA THR A 7 11.88 -11.80 12.73
C THR A 7 11.48 -10.46 12.14
N ARG A 8 10.41 -9.85 12.66
CA ARG A 8 10.00 -8.50 12.24
C ARG A 8 11.16 -7.50 12.31
N GLU A 9 11.92 -7.55 13.41
CA GLU A 9 13.07 -6.67 13.67
C GLU A 9 14.23 -6.90 12.70
N THR A 10 14.29 -8.05 12.01
CA THR A 10 15.29 -8.30 10.97
C THR A 10 15.18 -7.27 9.85
N PHE A 11 13.99 -6.74 9.56
CA PHE A 11 13.75 -5.83 8.43
C PHE A 11 13.65 -4.36 8.82
N ILE A 12 13.59 -4.03 10.12
CA ILE A 12 13.41 -2.65 10.57
C ILE A 12 14.78 -2.00 10.80
N ASP A 13 15.11 -0.98 10.01
CA ASP A 13 16.35 -0.22 10.19
C ASP A 13 16.15 0.84 11.29
N PRO A 14 17.12 1.05 12.21
CA PRO A 14 17.04 2.09 13.23
C PRO A 14 16.82 3.53 12.69
N SER A 15 17.10 3.78 11.41
CA SER A 15 16.91 5.05 10.74
C SER A 15 15.49 5.28 10.20
N HIS A 16 14.57 4.30 10.24
CA HIS A 16 13.19 4.46 9.76
C HIS A 16 12.48 5.69 10.36
N LEU A 17 12.76 6.02 11.63
CA LEU A 17 12.23 7.22 12.29
C LEU A 17 12.72 8.52 11.65
N LYS A 18 13.94 8.55 11.12
CA LYS A 18 14.45 9.71 10.38
C LYS A 18 13.83 9.77 9.00
N THR A 19 13.73 8.63 8.31
CA THR A 19 13.13 8.52 6.97
C THR A 19 11.67 8.95 6.97
N VAL A 20 10.88 8.58 7.98
CA VAL A 20 9.47 9.00 8.04
C VAL A 20 9.33 10.51 8.29
N LEU A 21 10.28 11.14 8.99
CA LEU A 21 10.27 12.57 9.29
C LEU A 21 10.71 13.46 8.12
N THR A 22 11.30 12.88 7.06
CA THR A 22 11.59 13.63 5.82
C THR A 22 10.35 13.78 4.93
N GLN A 23 9.26 13.08 5.23
CA GLN A 23 8.01 13.21 4.48
C GLN A 23 7.37 14.58 4.69
N ASP A 24 6.47 14.94 3.78
CA ASP A 24 5.72 16.18 3.86
C ASP A 24 4.46 16.04 4.71
N THR A 25 3.90 14.84 4.83
CA THR A 25 2.57 14.59 5.39
C THR A 25 2.53 13.46 6.41
N MET A 26 1.52 13.52 7.29
CA MET A 26 1.17 12.53 8.29
C MET A 26 -0.35 12.39 8.40
N TYR A 27 -0.82 11.40 9.15
CA TYR A 27 -2.25 11.22 9.42
C TYR A 27 -2.60 11.65 10.84
N VAL A 28 -3.75 12.31 10.98
CA VAL A 28 -4.35 12.69 12.27
C VAL A 28 -5.79 12.19 12.35
N LEU A 29 -6.30 11.98 13.57
CA LEU A 29 -7.72 11.69 13.77
C LEU A 29 -8.55 12.92 13.41
N ARG A 30 -9.68 12.70 12.74
CA ARG A 30 -10.64 13.77 12.47
C ARG A 30 -11.37 14.21 13.75
N ASP A 31 -11.83 15.46 13.77
CA ASP A 31 -12.61 16.04 14.86
C ASP A 31 -13.93 15.30 15.16
N ASP A 32 -14.41 14.47 14.23
CA ASP A 32 -15.61 13.63 14.38
C ASP A 32 -15.31 12.19 14.83
N GLU A 33 -14.06 11.89 15.19
CA GLU A 33 -13.57 10.59 15.68
C GLU A 33 -13.76 9.40 14.69
N GLU A 34 -14.27 9.63 13.47
CA GLU A 34 -14.40 8.62 12.42
C GLU A 34 -13.32 8.81 11.33
N GLY A 35 -12.22 8.07 11.49
CA GLY A 35 -11.17 7.95 10.47
C GLY A 35 -10.02 8.96 10.62
N VAL A 36 -9.18 9.00 9.59
CA VAL A 36 -7.98 9.84 9.54
C VAL A 36 -8.03 10.86 8.41
N GLU A 37 -7.29 11.94 8.57
CA GLU A 37 -7.00 12.91 7.51
C GLU A 37 -5.49 13.12 7.36
N GLU A 38 -5.06 13.38 6.13
CA GLU A 38 -3.67 13.66 5.80
C GLU A 38 -3.40 15.16 5.98
N VAL A 39 -2.40 15.48 6.82
CA VAL A 39 -2.01 16.85 7.15
C VAL A 39 -0.50 17.01 7.04
N PRO A 40 0.00 18.23 6.80
CA PRO A 40 1.44 18.47 6.78
C PRO A 40 2.11 18.09 8.11
N ILE A 41 3.28 17.44 8.04
CA ILE A 41 4.08 17.14 9.24
C ILE A 41 4.46 18.44 9.93
N PRO A 42 4.11 18.63 11.22
CA PRO A 42 4.53 19.80 11.97
C PRO A 42 6.05 19.91 12.05
N GLU A 43 6.59 21.11 11.85
CA GLU A 43 8.03 21.39 12.00
C GLU A 43 8.60 21.03 13.38
N SER A 44 7.74 20.95 14.40
CA SER A 44 8.13 20.42 15.71
C SER A 44 8.55 18.95 15.61
N PHE A 45 7.84 18.10 14.87
CA PHE A 45 8.12 16.66 14.77
C PHE A 45 9.51 16.43 14.14
N LYS A 46 9.87 17.22 13.13
CA LYS A 46 11.21 17.17 12.50
C LYS A 46 12.35 17.52 13.46
N LYS A 47 12.06 18.27 14.53
CA LYS A 47 13.07 18.72 15.52
C LYS A 47 13.14 17.86 16.77
N VAL A 48 11.99 17.42 17.28
CA VAL A 48 11.89 16.69 18.55
C VAL A 48 11.57 15.20 18.39
N GLY A 49 11.26 14.75 17.18
CA GLY A 49 10.81 13.39 16.91
C GLY A 49 9.29 13.26 16.99
N ILE A 50 8.80 12.02 16.89
CA ILE A 50 7.38 11.70 16.90
C ILE A 50 6.85 11.85 18.34
N PRO A 51 5.82 12.69 18.57
CA PRO A 51 5.29 12.90 19.91
C PRO A 51 4.37 11.75 20.36
N GLU A 52 4.08 11.77 21.66
CA GLU A 52 3.11 10.86 22.28
C GLU A 52 1.73 10.97 21.61
N GLY A 53 1.10 9.83 21.35
CA GLY A 53 -0.16 9.71 20.61
C GLY A 53 -0.01 9.44 19.11
N TYR A 54 1.21 9.39 18.59
CA TYR A 54 1.52 8.99 17.22
C TYR A 54 2.53 7.85 17.17
N SER A 55 2.40 7.01 16.16
CA SER A 55 3.27 5.86 15.89
C SER A 55 3.73 5.87 14.42
N VAL A 56 4.84 5.19 14.14
CA VAL A 56 5.22 4.85 12.77
C VAL A 56 4.55 3.53 12.39
N ASP A 57 3.72 3.59 11.37
CA ASP A 57 3.12 2.44 10.74
C ASP A 57 3.90 2.06 9.48
N PHE A 58 3.95 0.76 9.22
CA PHE A 58 4.46 0.19 7.99
C PHE A 58 3.26 -0.20 7.13
N VAL A 59 3.16 0.38 5.93
CA VAL A 59 2.07 0.09 4.99
C VAL A 59 2.10 -1.40 4.64
N LEU A 60 3.25 -1.88 4.13
CA LEU A 60 3.65 -3.27 4.10
C LEU A 60 4.36 -3.60 5.43
N ASP A 61 3.63 -4.26 6.31
CA ASP A 61 4.15 -4.64 7.62
C ASP A 61 5.20 -5.78 7.48
N PRO A 62 6.40 -5.62 8.08
CA PRO A 62 7.42 -6.66 8.04
C PRO A 62 7.00 -8.01 8.65
N ALA A 63 5.97 -8.08 9.50
CA ALA A 63 5.40 -9.34 9.98
C ALA A 63 4.77 -10.15 8.84
N THR A 64 4.12 -9.50 7.87
CA THR A 64 3.59 -10.17 6.67
C THR A 64 4.73 -10.78 5.84
N LEU A 65 5.84 -10.06 5.73
CA LEU A 65 7.03 -10.54 5.02
C LEU A 65 7.65 -11.76 5.73
N VAL A 66 7.82 -11.70 7.05
CA VAL A 66 8.32 -12.83 7.86
C VAL A 66 7.47 -14.08 7.63
N ARG A 67 6.13 -13.92 7.62
CA ARG A 67 5.24 -15.04 7.40
C ARG A 67 5.30 -15.60 5.98
N SER A 68 5.36 -14.73 4.98
CA SER A 68 5.52 -15.15 3.57
C SER A 68 6.81 -15.95 3.37
N LEU A 69 7.91 -15.52 3.99
CA LEU A 69 9.18 -16.25 3.98
C LEU A 69 9.08 -17.58 4.72
N ALA A 70 8.43 -17.61 5.88
CA ALA A 70 8.21 -18.84 6.65
C ALA A 70 7.41 -19.87 5.85
N LYS A 71 6.36 -19.46 5.12
CA LYS A 71 5.58 -20.32 4.21
C LYS A 71 6.44 -20.95 3.10
N GLN A 72 7.52 -20.28 2.70
CA GLN A 72 8.50 -20.79 1.72
C GLN A 72 9.63 -21.61 2.37
N GLY A 73 9.52 -21.92 3.66
CA GLY A 73 10.57 -22.63 4.41
C GLY A 73 11.80 -21.78 4.76
N ILE A 74 11.72 -20.46 4.56
CA ILE A 74 12.79 -19.50 4.85
C ILE A 74 12.52 -18.90 6.23
N VAL A 75 13.23 -19.41 7.24
CA VAL A 75 13.07 -19.04 8.65
C VAL A 75 14.34 -18.43 9.26
N THR A 76 15.47 -18.49 8.55
CA THR A 76 16.75 -17.93 9.02
C THR A 76 17.45 -17.08 7.96
N GLU A 77 18.19 -16.07 8.40
CA GLU A 77 18.80 -15.07 7.51
C GLU A 77 19.80 -15.67 6.50
N ASP A 78 20.42 -16.80 6.84
CA ASP A 78 21.37 -17.50 5.97
C ASP A 78 20.72 -18.25 4.79
N GLN A 79 19.40 -18.41 4.81
CA GLN A 79 18.63 -18.96 3.69
C GLN A 79 18.33 -17.90 2.62
N LEU A 80 18.48 -16.60 2.96
CA LEU A 80 18.31 -15.50 2.01
C LEU A 80 19.62 -15.18 1.33
N GLU A 81 19.57 -14.90 0.03
CA GLU A 81 20.69 -14.28 -0.65
C GLU A 81 20.99 -12.90 -0.04
N LYS A 82 22.27 -12.55 0.09
CA LYS A 82 22.68 -11.29 0.75
C LYS A 82 22.14 -10.03 0.06
N GLY A 83 21.97 -10.07 -1.26
CA GLY A 83 21.33 -9.00 -2.02
C GLY A 83 19.85 -8.88 -1.61
N LEU A 84 19.12 -9.99 -1.66
CA LEU A 84 17.70 -10.04 -1.33
C LEU A 84 17.39 -9.53 0.09
N LEU A 85 18.16 -9.91 1.10
CA LEU A 85 17.94 -9.40 2.48
C LEU A 85 18.12 -7.88 2.56
N LYS A 86 19.07 -7.33 1.78
CA LYS A 86 19.28 -5.88 1.72
C LYS A 86 18.11 -5.21 1.01
N ASP A 87 17.67 -5.74 -0.13
CA ASP A 87 16.58 -5.15 -0.91
C ASP A 87 15.25 -5.16 -0.15
N LEU A 88 14.98 -6.23 0.62
CA LEU A 88 13.83 -6.32 1.51
C LEU A 88 13.89 -5.28 2.64
N LYS A 89 15.08 -5.05 3.22
CA LYS A 89 15.27 -3.97 4.20
C LYS A 89 15.03 -2.61 3.58
N ASP A 90 15.61 -2.36 2.41
CA ASP A 90 15.48 -1.08 1.73
C ASP A 90 14.00 -0.80 1.40
N THR A 91 13.26 -1.82 0.94
CA THR A 91 11.81 -1.75 0.69
C THR A 91 11.00 -1.47 1.96
N ILE A 92 11.25 -2.21 3.05
CA ILE A 92 10.51 -2.04 4.30
C ILE A 92 10.74 -0.65 4.91
N ASN A 93 11.94 -0.10 4.76
CA ASN A 93 12.32 1.20 5.34
C ASN A 93 12.18 2.37 4.36
N ALA A 94 11.66 2.14 3.15
CA ALA A 94 11.43 3.17 2.16
C ALA A 94 10.38 4.19 2.66
N SER A 95 10.52 5.45 2.22
CA SER A 95 9.67 6.54 2.70
C SER A 95 8.20 6.37 2.32
N ASP A 96 7.89 5.70 1.23
CA ASP A 96 6.53 5.40 0.82
C ASP A 96 5.87 4.34 1.73
N ASN A 97 6.64 3.41 2.28
CA ASN A 97 6.18 2.36 3.18
C ASN A 97 5.95 2.83 4.63
N LEU A 98 6.55 3.94 5.02
CA LEU A 98 6.46 4.46 6.40
C LEU A 98 5.41 5.55 6.49
N LYS A 99 4.55 5.53 7.51
CA LYS A 99 3.58 6.61 7.79
C LYS A 99 3.52 6.96 9.26
N ILE A 100 3.39 8.24 9.58
CA ILE A 100 3.07 8.68 10.93
C ILE A 100 1.55 8.69 11.06
N ILE A 101 1.01 7.87 11.96
CA ILE A 101 -0.42 7.75 12.20
C ILE A 101 -0.73 7.86 13.70
N PRO A 102 -1.99 8.14 14.09
CA PRO A 102 -2.38 8.11 15.49
C PRO A 102 -2.15 6.72 16.09
N THR A 103 -1.60 6.65 17.30
CA THR A 103 -1.27 5.37 17.96
C THR A 103 -2.49 4.45 18.09
N SER A 104 -3.68 5.01 18.34
CA SER A 104 -4.91 4.22 18.41
C SER A 104 -5.23 3.50 17.09
N VAL A 105 -4.97 4.14 15.95
CA VAL A 105 -5.16 3.56 14.61
C VAL A 105 -4.10 2.48 14.36
N TYR A 106 -2.86 2.74 14.75
CA TYR A 106 -1.77 1.76 14.68
C TYR A 106 -2.10 0.49 15.46
N GLU A 107 -2.54 0.64 16.71
CA GLU A 107 -2.89 -0.49 17.58
C GLU A 107 -4.09 -1.28 17.02
N SER A 108 -5.13 -0.60 16.55
CA SER A 108 -6.28 -1.27 15.91
C SER A 108 -5.88 -2.04 14.64
N LYS A 109 -4.98 -1.48 13.81
CA LYS A 109 -4.46 -2.16 12.61
C LYS A 109 -3.63 -3.38 12.99
N ARG A 110 -2.76 -3.25 13.99
CA ARG A 110 -1.93 -4.33 14.53
C ARG A 110 -2.77 -5.47 15.08
N GLU A 111 -3.79 -5.18 15.87
CA GLU A 111 -4.70 -6.20 16.41
C GLU A 111 -5.44 -6.95 15.29
N ALA A 112 -6.01 -6.22 14.32
CA ALA A 112 -6.69 -6.84 13.18
C ALA A 112 -5.75 -7.69 12.33
N GLN A 113 -4.50 -7.25 12.17
CA GLN A 113 -3.49 -7.99 11.44
C GLN A 113 -3.03 -9.23 12.20
N ASP A 114 -2.74 -9.13 13.49
CA ASP A 114 -2.36 -10.26 14.33
C ASP A 114 -3.50 -11.31 14.34
N GLU A 115 -4.77 -10.88 14.44
CA GLU A 115 -5.94 -11.78 14.32
C GLU A 115 -6.04 -12.43 12.94
N ALA A 116 -5.78 -11.69 11.86
CA ALA A 116 -5.77 -12.25 10.51
C ALA A 116 -4.65 -13.27 10.32
N LEU A 117 -3.47 -13.03 10.91
CA LEU A 117 -2.32 -13.94 10.85
C LEU A 117 -2.58 -15.20 11.68
N GLU A 118 -3.17 -15.09 12.87
CA GLU A 118 -3.52 -16.24 13.72
C GLU A 118 -4.64 -17.12 13.10
N ASN A 119 -5.62 -16.52 12.43
CA ASN A 119 -6.74 -17.25 11.84
C ASN A 119 -6.44 -17.95 10.51
N SER A 120 -5.27 -17.73 9.92
CA SER A 120 -4.89 -18.31 8.62
C SER A 120 -3.84 -19.43 8.73
N ASP A 121 -3.57 -19.91 9.96
CA ASP A 121 -2.73 -21.09 10.23
C ASP A 121 -3.54 -22.41 10.24
N GLU A 122 -4.81 -22.42 9.77
CA GLU A 122 -5.67 -23.63 9.77
C GLU A 122 -5.77 -24.40 8.43
N GLU A 123 -5.07 -24.01 7.36
CA GLU A 123 -5.06 -24.78 6.10
C GLU A 123 -3.62 -25.09 5.63
N ASP A 124 -3.00 -26.07 6.30
CA ASP A 124 -1.87 -26.84 5.77
C ASP A 124 -2.40 -27.81 4.70
N ASP A 125 -2.12 -27.53 3.42
CA ASP A 125 -2.12 -28.56 2.38
C ASP A 125 -0.70 -28.67 1.81
N ASP A 126 -0.07 -29.82 2.12
CA ASP A 126 1.19 -30.29 1.55
C ASP A 126 1.02 -30.50 0.04
N ASP A 127 1.55 -29.59 -0.81
CA ASP A 127 1.76 -29.89 -2.24
C ASP A 127 3.20 -29.56 -2.66
N GLU A 128 4.03 -30.60 -2.68
CA GLU A 128 5.35 -30.60 -3.34
C GLU A 128 5.14 -30.54 -4.87
N GLY A 129 4.91 -29.36 -5.42
CA GLY A 129 4.74 -29.12 -6.85
C GLY A 129 6.04 -28.69 -7.55
N GLU A 130 6.43 -29.44 -8.59
CA GLU A 130 7.56 -29.15 -9.48
C GLU A 130 7.50 -27.74 -10.10
N GLU A 131 8.65 -27.07 -10.23
CA GLU A 131 8.81 -25.75 -10.86
C GLU A 131 8.33 -25.76 -12.34
N GLU A 132 7.05 -25.48 -12.58
CA GLU A 132 6.55 -25.14 -13.91
C GLU A 132 6.82 -23.65 -14.20
N GLU A 133 7.30 -23.34 -15.42
CA GLU A 133 7.45 -21.96 -15.86
C GLU A 133 6.11 -21.23 -15.72
N PRO A 134 6.06 -20.05 -15.07
CA PRO A 134 4.79 -19.42 -14.74
C PRO A 134 4.07 -18.94 -16.01
N THR A 135 3.00 -19.66 -16.37
CA THR A 135 2.15 -19.33 -17.51
C THR A 135 0.94 -18.52 -17.05
N GLY A 136 0.67 -17.38 -17.71
CA GLY A 136 -0.49 -16.54 -17.39
C GLY A 136 -0.47 -15.19 -18.11
N PRO A 137 -1.59 -14.46 -18.16
CA PRO A 137 -1.61 -13.09 -18.66
C PRO A 137 -0.71 -12.17 -17.80
N PRO A 138 -0.19 -11.08 -18.38
CA PRO A 138 0.61 -10.12 -17.62
C PRO A 138 -0.23 -9.48 -16.52
N ILE A 139 0.37 -9.30 -15.33
CA ILE A 139 -0.22 -8.55 -14.24
C ILE A 139 -0.29 -7.08 -14.68
N THR A 140 -1.49 -6.51 -14.66
CA THR A 140 -1.73 -5.12 -15.04
C THR A 140 -2.56 -4.41 -13.99
N ARG A 141 -2.68 -3.08 -14.09
CA ARG A 141 -3.59 -2.31 -13.21
C ARG A 141 -5.02 -2.89 -13.21
N ALA A 142 -5.48 -3.39 -14.36
CA ALA A 142 -6.82 -3.98 -14.49
C ALA A 142 -6.98 -5.30 -13.75
N THR A 143 -5.88 -6.06 -13.53
CA THR A 143 -5.89 -7.32 -12.78
C THR A 143 -6.48 -7.14 -11.38
N PHE A 144 -6.20 -6.00 -10.73
CA PHE A 144 -6.64 -5.72 -9.36
C PHE A 144 -7.97 -4.95 -9.27
N ILE A 145 -8.57 -4.56 -10.40
CA ILE A 145 -9.81 -3.77 -10.40
C ILE A 145 -11.01 -4.71 -10.49
N SER A 146 -11.81 -4.75 -9.43
CA SER A 146 -13.04 -5.53 -9.40
C SER A 146 -14.05 -4.98 -10.41
N PRO A 147 -14.82 -5.81 -11.13
CA PRO A 147 -15.91 -5.36 -11.98
C PRO A 147 -16.99 -4.57 -11.20
N THR A 148 -17.05 -4.71 -9.88
CA THR A 148 -18.02 -4.01 -9.02
C THR A 148 -17.50 -2.70 -8.42
N HIS A 149 -16.26 -2.28 -8.70
CA HIS A 149 -15.66 -1.07 -8.10
C HIS A 149 -16.53 0.20 -8.26
N ILE A 150 -17.24 0.36 -9.39
CA ILE A 150 -18.17 1.47 -9.60
C ILE A 150 -19.34 1.42 -8.61
N ALA A 151 -19.93 0.24 -8.41
CA ALA A 151 -21.03 0.06 -7.47
C ALA A 151 -20.55 0.29 -6.03
N THR A 152 -19.34 -0.17 -5.69
CA THR A 152 -18.72 0.08 -4.39
C THR A 152 -18.49 1.58 -4.16
N ALA A 153 -17.92 2.29 -5.14
CA ALA A 153 -17.73 3.74 -5.06
C ALA A 153 -19.07 4.50 -4.90
N LEU A 154 -20.12 4.09 -5.61
CA LEU A 154 -21.46 4.70 -5.51
C LEU A 154 -22.20 4.37 -4.20
N SER A 155 -21.81 3.29 -3.52
CA SER A 155 -22.40 2.93 -2.22
C SER A 155 -22.05 3.96 -1.13
N GLN A 156 -20.91 4.65 -1.29
CA GLN A 156 -20.38 5.64 -0.36
C GLN A 156 -21.34 6.80 -0.12
N LYS A 157 -21.18 7.47 1.02
CA LYS A 157 -22.02 8.61 1.39
C LYS A 157 -21.71 9.84 0.53
N THR A 158 -20.47 9.97 0.07
CA THR A 158 -19.88 11.21 -0.43
C THR A 158 -18.99 11.01 -1.65
N MET A 159 -18.78 12.10 -2.39
CA MET A 159 -17.88 12.24 -3.53
C MET A 159 -17.19 13.60 -3.44
N TYR A 160 -16.13 13.82 -4.22
CA TYR A 160 -15.44 15.10 -4.28
C TYR A 160 -15.92 15.93 -5.46
N LYS A 161 -15.99 17.26 -5.29
CA LYS A 161 -16.16 18.24 -6.36
C LYS A 161 -15.07 19.32 -6.25
N LEU A 162 -14.78 20.03 -7.35
CA LEU A 162 -13.85 21.15 -7.30
C LEU A 162 -14.34 22.23 -6.31
N ALA A 163 -13.41 22.82 -5.56
CA ALA A 163 -13.70 23.93 -4.66
C ALA A 163 -14.14 25.18 -5.43
N ASP A 164 -14.87 26.08 -4.76
CA ASP A 164 -15.27 27.35 -5.38
C ASP A 164 -14.01 28.24 -5.52
N GLY A 165 -13.52 28.41 -6.74
CA GLY A 165 -12.24 29.07 -7.02
C GLY A 165 -11.23 28.19 -7.76
N GLY A 166 -11.49 26.88 -7.89
CA GLY A 166 -10.66 25.95 -8.67
C GLY A 166 -9.44 25.38 -7.95
N GLU A 167 -9.14 25.85 -6.74
CA GLU A 167 -8.05 25.29 -5.91
C GLU A 167 -8.58 24.20 -4.98
N GLY A 168 -8.19 22.96 -5.26
CA GLY A 168 -8.52 21.80 -4.44
C GLY A 168 -9.92 21.22 -4.67
N VAL A 169 -10.28 20.28 -3.79
CA VAL A 169 -11.56 19.56 -3.83
C VAL A 169 -12.31 19.73 -2.51
N LYS A 170 -13.63 19.69 -2.58
CA LYS A 170 -14.54 19.64 -1.43
C LYS A 170 -15.42 18.41 -1.50
N GLU A 171 -15.59 17.74 -0.37
CA GLU A 171 -16.45 16.58 -0.24
C GLU A 171 -17.94 17.01 -0.25
N VAL A 172 -18.77 16.23 -0.95
CA VAL A 172 -20.21 16.46 -1.06
C VAL A 172 -20.99 15.15 -1.03
N PRO A 173 -22.24 15.16 -0.53
CA PRO A 173 -23.08 13.96 -0.54
C PRO A 173 -23.35 13.45 -1.97
N ILE A 174 -23.23 12.13 -2.17
CA ILE A 174 -23.72 11.49 -3.40
C ILE A 174 -25.24 11.52 -3.37
N THR A 175 -25.84 12.20 -4.35
CA THR A 175 -27.30 12.31 -4.41
C THR A 175 -27.96 10.95 -4.64
N LYS A 176 -29.17 10.76 -4.09
CA LYS A 176 -29.95 9.53 -4.28
C LYS A 176 -30.18 9.20 -5.76
N SER A 177 -30.31 10.22 -6.60
CA SER A 177 -30.46 10.06 -8.05
C SER A 177 -29.22 9.40 -8.69
N VAL A 178 -28.02 9.79 -8.26
CA VAL A 178 -26.76 9.19 -8.74
C VAL A 178 -26.63 7.74 -8.26
N LYS A 179 -26.90 7.47 -6.98
CA LYS A 179 -26.91 6.08 -6.45
C LYS A 179 -27.88 5.17 -7.20
N LYS A 180 -29.09 5.67 -7.47
CA LYS A 180 -30.12 4.91 -8.19
C LYS A 180 -29.78 4.69 -9.67
N ALA A 181 -29.08 5.63 -10.29
CA ALA A 181 -28.66 5.50 -11.68
C ALA A 181 -27.58 4.42 -11.85
N GLY A 182 -26.75 4.17 -10.82
CA GLY A 182 -25.67 3.18 -10.90
C GLY A 182 -24.53 3.59 -11.83
N VAL A 183 -24.48 4.85 -12.25
CA VAL A 183 -23.51 5.38 -13.22
C VAL A 183 -22.81 6.60 -12.63
N ILE A 184 -21.51 6.70 -12.87
CA ILE A 184 -20.70 7.85 -12.47
C ILE A 184 -21.15 9.11 -13.24
N PRO A 185 -21.39 10.26 -12.56
CA PRO A 185 -21.78 11.49 -13.24
C PRO A 185 -20.76 11.97 -14.27
N GLN A 186 -21.21 12.64 -15.33
CA GLN A 186 -20.33 13.21 -16.33
C GLN A 186 -19.32 14.18 -15.70
N GLY A 187 -18.04 14.05 -16.08
CA GLY A 187 -16.94 14.85 -15.56
C GLY A 187 -16.36 14.34 -14.23
N TYR A 188 -16.76 13.14 -13.81
CA TYR A 188 -16.22 12.45 -12.64
C TYR A 188 -15.69 11.07 -13.03
N SER A 189 -14.74 10.58 -12.24
CA SER A 189 -14.11 9.27 -12.37
C SER A 189 -14.07 8.59 -11.00
N VAL A 190 -13.94 7.26 -10.99
CA VAL A 190 -13.57 6.52 -9.78
C VAL A 190 -12.06 6.55 -9.67
N ASP A 191 -11.56 7.22 -8.64
CA ASP A 191 -10.16 7.20 -8.24
C ASP A 191 -9.94 6.15 -7.16
N PHE A 192 -8.74 5.59 -7.14
CA PHE A 192 -8.25 4.69 -6.12
C PHE A 192 -7.24 5.47 -5.29
N ILE A 193 -7.45 5.64 -3.99
CA ILE A 193 -6.52 6.36 -3.10
C ILE A 193 -5.12 5.76 -3.26
N VAL A 194 -5.00 4.45 -3.08
CA VAL A 194 -3.88 3.61 -3.49
C VAL A 194 -4.18 3.03 -4.87
N ASP A 195 -3.51 3.54 -5.90
CA ASP A 195 -3.74 3.10 -7.27
C ASP A 195 -3.14 1.69 -7.48
N PRO A 196 -3.89 0.72 -8.05
CA PRO A 196 -3.37 -0.63 -8.26
C PRO A 196 -2.11 -0.70 -9.14
N ALA A 197 -1.77 0.35 -9.90
CA ALA A 197 -0.49 0.44 -10.59
C ALA A 197 0.73 0.39 -9.65
N THR A 198 0.61 0.84 -8.40
CA THR A 198 1.71 0.75 -7.42
C THR A 198 1.99 -0.70 -7.04
N ILE A 199 0.94 -1.52 -6.88
CA ILE A 199 1.07 -2.96 -6.62
C ILE A 199 1.70 -3.65 -7.82
N VAL A 200 1.23 -3.34 -9.04
CA VAL A 200 1.80 -3.92 -10.27
C VAL A 200 3.29 -3.66 -10.36
N LYS A 201 3.74 -2.42 -10.10
CA LYS A 201 5.17 -2.10 -10.10
C LYS A 201 5.92 -2.83 -9.00
N SER A 202 5.38 -2.88 -7.79
CA SER A 202 5.99 -3.61 -6.68
C SER A 202 6.17 -5.10 -6.98
N LEU A 203 5.18 -5.73 -7.62
CA LEU A 203 5.27 -7.12 -8.06
C LEU A 203 6.27 -7.30 -9.20
N ALA A 204 6.29 -6.38 -10.17
CA ALA A 204 7.26 -6.42 -11.27
C ALA A 204 8.71 -6.31 -10.76
N LYS A 205 8.98 -5.47 -9.74
CA LYS A 205 10.28 -5.39 -9.06
C LYS A 205 10.68 -6.73 -8.39
N GLN A 206 9.72 -7.56 -8.03
CA GLN A 206 9.93 -8.91 -7.48
C GLN A 206 10.01 -10.01 -8.57
N GLY A 207 10.02 -9.64 -9.85
CA GLY A 207 9.98 -10.57 -10.97
C GLY A 207 8.62 -11.26 -11.16
N LEU A 208 7.59 -10.80 -10.44
CA LEU A 208 6.21 -11.28 -10.52
C LEU A 208 5.46 -10.45 -11.54
N VAL A 209 5.53 -10.87 -12.80
CA VAL A 209 5.02 -10.15 -13.96
C VAL A 209 3.81 -10.82 -14.61
N THR A 210 3.50 -12.09 -14.30
CA THR A 210 2.33 -12.82 -14.80
C THR A 210 1.43 -13.31 -13.68
N GLU A 211 0.12 -13.38 -13.94
CA GLU A 211 -0.87 -13.77 -12.93
C GLU A 211 -0.64 -15.20 -12.40
N GLY A 212 -0.05 -16.08 -13.23
CA GLY A 212 0.30 -17.45 -12.82
C GLY A 212 1.42 -17.54 -11.78
N GLN A 213 2.12 -16.43 -11.49
CA GLN A 213 3.12 -16.36 -10.41
C GLN A 213 2.49 -16.04 -9.05
N LEU A 214 1.22 -15.64 -9.02
CA LEU A 214 0.51 -15.31 -7.80
C LEU A 214 -0.44 -16.46 -7.46
N SER A 215 -0.44 -16.90 -6.21
CA SER A 215 -1.51 -17.78 -5.73
C SER A 215 -2.86 -17.05 -5.80
N GLU A 216 -3.95 -17.80 -5.97
CA GLU A 216 -5.30 -17.21 -5.96
C GLU A 216 -5.60 -16.48 -4.64
N GLU A 217 -5.10 -17.00 -3.51
CA GLU A 217 -5.16 -16.38 -2.20
C GLU A 217 -4.48 -15.00 -2.21
N LEU A 218 -3.21 -14.93 -2.60
CA LEU A 218 -2.46 -13.67 -2.66
C LEU A 218 -3.12 -12.65 -3.61
N LEU A 219 -3.64 -13.11 -4.74
CA LEU A 219 -4.34 -12.25 -5.68
C LEU A 219 -5.62 -11.65 -5.05
N ASN A 220 -6.35 -12.44 -4.26
CA ASN A 220 -7.54 -11.99 -3.56
C ASN A 220 -7.20 -11.05 -2.39
N ASP A 221 -6.16 -11.36 -1.62
CA ASP A 221 -5.65 -10.54 -0.51
C ASP A 221 -5.20 -9.15 -0.99
N LEU A 222 -4.64 -9.07 -2.19
CA LEU A 222 -4.27 -7.79 -2.81
C LEU A 222 -5.50 -7.06 -3.40
N LYS A 223 -6.50 -7.78 -3.89
CA LYS A 223 -7.72 -7.20 -4.48
C LYS A 223 -8.66 -6.63 -3.44
N GLU A 224 -8.84 -7.29 -2.31
CA GLU A 224 -9.80 -6.89 -1.28
C GLU A 224 -9.59 -5.45 -0.79
N PRO A 225 -8.40 -5.05 -0.29
CA PRO A 225 -8.18 -3.69 0.18
C PRO A 225 -8.25 -2.66 -0.96
N ILE A 226 -7.80 -3.03 -2.16
CA ILE A 226 -7.83 -2.14 -3.34
C ILE A 226 -9.25 -1.79 -3.77
N ASN A 227 -10.18 -2.75 -3.65
CA ASN A 227 -11.57 -2.57 -4.05
C ASN A 227 -12.50 -2.23 -2.87
N SER A 228 -11.93 -2.01 -1.68
CA SER A 228 -12.68 -1.57 -0.51
C SER A 228 -13.35 -0.21 -0.75
N SER A 229 -14.44 0.06 -0.03
CA SER A 229 -15.09 1.37 -0.07
C SER A 229 -14.19 2.50 0.44
N ASP A 230 -13.15 2.18 1.19
CA ASP A 230 -12.28 3.18 1.77
C ASP A 230 -11.25 3.66 0.75
N ASN A 231 -10.76 2.73 -0.10
CA ASN A 231 -9.81 3.04 -1.16
C ASN A 231 -10.44 3.67 -2.40
N LEU A 232 -11.73 3.48 -2.65
CA LEU A 232 -12.40 4.05 -3.81
C LEU A 232 -12.93 5.45 -3.49
N LYS A 233 -12.82 6.43 -4.40
CA LYS A 233 -13.48 7.74 -4.28
C LYS A 233 -13.98 8.20 -5.64
N ILE A 234 -15.13 8.87 -5.67
CA ILE A 234 -15.58 9.55 -6.88
C ILE A 234 -15.02 10.96 -6.87
N VAL A 235 -14.19 11.30 -7.85
CA VAL A 235 -13.49 12.59 -7.94
C VAL A 235 -13.72 13.23 -9.32
N PRO A 236 -13.51 14.55 -9.47
CA PRO A 236 -13.51 15.17 -10.79
C PRO A 236 -12.46 14.51 -11.70
N THR A 237 -12.82 14.23 -12.96
CA THR A 237 -11.93 13.55 -13.92
C THR A 237 -10.59 14.27 -14.07
N SER A 238 -10.57 15.60 -14.02
CA SER A 238 -9.33 16.39 -14.09
C SER A 238 -8.37 16.13 -12.91
N VAL A 239 -8.91 15.84 -11.72
CA VAL A 239 -8.10 15.51 -10.53
C VAL A 239 -7.53 14.09 -10.65
N TYR A 240 -8.37 13.15 -11.11
CA TYR A 240 -7.95 11.79 -11.40
C TYR A 240 -6.82 11.74 -12.44
N GLU A 241 -6.97 12.45 -13.56
CA GLU A 241 -5.95 12.51 -14.62
C GLU A 241 -4.65 13.15 -14.13
N ALA A 242 -4.73 14.25 -13.36
CA ALA A 242 -3.55 14.88 -12.78
C ALA A 242 -2.79 13.94 -11.82
N LYS A 243 -3.53 13.18 -11.00
CA LYS A 243 -2.95 12.17 -10.11
C LYS A 243 -2.29 11.04 -10.89
N LEU A 244 -2.95 10.51 -11.91
CA LEU A 244 -2.38 9.46 -12.76
C LEU A 244 -1.09 9.92 -13.43
N ALA A 245 -1.07 11.13 -13.99
CA ALA A 245 0.14 11.66 -14.62
C ALA A 245 1.29 11.84 -13.61
N ALA A 246 0.99 12.31 -12.39
CA ALA A 246 2.00 12.42 -11.33
C ALA A 246 2.50 11.04 -10.88
N LEU A 247 1.61 10.04 -10.81
CA LEU A 247 1.98 8.67 -10.50
C LEU A 247 2.88 8.08 -11.60
N GLU A 248 2.48 8.19 -12.87
CA GLU A 248 3.28 7.71 -14.01
C GLU A 248 4.68 8.33 -14.01
N ALA A 249 4.79 9.64 -13.82
CA ALA A 249 6.07 10.33 -13.70
C ALA A 249 6.89 9.84 -12.50
N SER A 250 6.26 9.58 -11.35
CA SER A 250 6.94 8.99 -10.20
C SER A 250 7.38 7.56 -10.44
N LEU A 251 6.68 6.81 -11.30
CA LEU A 251 7.01 5.43 -11.58
C LEU A 251 8.13 5.31 -12.63
N GLU A 252 8.27 6.27 -13.55
CA GLU A 252 9.38 6.28 -14.53
C GLU A 252 10.73 6.70 -13.92
N ASN A 253 10.75 7.57 -12.90
CA ASN A 253 11.99 8.07 -12.32
C ASN A 253 12.74 7.08 -11.40
N ASP A 254 12.15 5.92 -11.06
CA ASP A 254 12.85 4.91 -10.24
C ASP A 254 13.83 4.03 -11.05
N ASP A 255 13.80 4.09 -12.38
CA ASP A 255 14.58 3.21 -13.25
C ASP A 255 15.94 3.82 -13.68
N ASP A 256 16.26 5.05 -13.28
CA ASP A 256 17.44 5.82 -13.75
C ASP A 256 18.57 6.01 -12.70
N ASP A 257 18.46 5.47 -11.47
CA ASP A 257 19.48 5.68 -10.42
C ASP A 257 20.62 4.63 -10.40
N ASP A 258 20.74 3.79 -11.43
CA ASP A 258 21.78 2.73 -11.51
C ASP A 258 22.99 3.08 -12.41
N ASP A 259 23.10 4.31 -12.92
CA ASP A 259 24.25 4.75 -13.74
C ASP A 259 24.85 6.09 -13.25
N GLU A 260 25.55 6.10 -12.11
CA GLU A 260 26.71 6.99 -11.94
C GLU A 260 27.94 6.19 -11.50
N GLU A 261 28.55 5.60 -12.53
CA GLU A 261 29.99 5.47 -12.80
C GLU A 261 30.95 5.45 -11.60
N GLU A 262 31.47 4.25 -11.33
CA GLU A 262 32.87 4.07 -10.94
C GLU A 262 33.77 4.74 -11.99
N GLU A 263 34.28 5.97 -11.76
CA GLU A 263 35.58 6.37 -12.31
C GLU A 263 36.35 7.33 -11.37
N GLU A 264 37.55 6.82 -11.00
CA GLU A 264 38.77 7.44 -10.42
C GLU A 264 38.88 7.78 -8.91
#